data_AF-H1Z1X9-F1
#
_entry.id   AF-H1Z1X9-F1
#
_cell.length_a   1.000
_cell.length_b   1.000
_cell.length_c   1.000
_cell.angle_alpha   90.00
_cell.angle_beta   90.00
_cell.angle_gamma   90.00
#
_symmetry.space_group_name_H-M   'P 1'
#
loop_
_entity.id
_entity.type
_entity.pdbx_description
1 polymer ?
#
loop_
_entity_poly.entity_id
_entity_poly.type
_entity_poly.pdbx_seq_one_letter_code
_entity_poly.pdbx_strand_id
1 'polypeptide(L)'
;MNNSDITIIIPTFNEFTNIENIIRKNFEVLDNVGINGEILVVDDDSKDGTIQKVEELKSEFERLRIIVRHEDHGLSQSVAEGFDEASSDIIQVIDADFSHPPDLIPEFYRAIKEGGYDVAIGSRYMKGGDISNWPLKRRIISLGATFFGRMLFPEITDPVSGFFAIKKDVVRNAGLKPRGYKILMEVLGKGRWERAKEIPFTFKDREVGESKLKLSTMLDYIKQCVDIGTFALFNHDTATWKEWKKIIKFGIVGASGIVVNSAILYTFTEYIGLYYLISALIAIETSIITNFILNDRWTFGGKGSANHRIKSVWKRFASFQVVSVGGLVINFAVLMSLTEFFGIYYMVSNIIGIFVAFLWNFIVNRHITWHADM
;
A
#
# COMPACT_ATOMS: atom_id res chain seq x y z
N MET A 1 5.10 18.85 -30.92
CA MET A 1 4.93 18.09 -29.67
C MET A 1 3.45 18.16 -29.35
N ASN A 2 2.73 17.04 -29.38
CA ASN A 2 1.34 17.02 -28.94
C ASN A 2 1.32 17.44 -27.46
N ASN A 3 0.70 18.58 -27.19
CA ASN A 3 0.56 19.11 -25.82
C ASN A 3 -0.66 18.45 -25.19
N SER A 4 -0.57 17.15 -24.91
CA SER A 4 -1.62 16.39 -24.25
C SER A 4 -1.62 16.70 -22.75
N ASP A 5 -2.80 16.90 -22.19
CA ASP A 5 -3.02 17.18 -20.77
C ASP A 5 -2.87 15.91 -19.91
N ILE A 6 -3.19 14.75 -20.49
CA ILE A 6 -3.19 13.45 -19.84
C ILE A 6 -2.90 12.31 -20.82
N THR A 7 -2.11 11.34 -20.39
CA THR A 7 -1.92 10.06 -21.10
C THR A 7 -2.66 8.96 -20.36
N ILE A 8 -3.61 8.29 -21.01
CA ILE A 8 -4.31 7.12 -20.48
C ILE A 8 -3.60 5.86 -21.00
N ILE A 9 -2.95 5.12 -20.10
CA ILE A 9 -2.33 3.83 -20.37
C ILE A 9 -3.37 2.73 -20.18
N ILE A 10 -3.57 1.91 -21.22
CA ILE A 10 -4.42 0.73 -21.20
C ILE A 10 -3.56 -0.50 -21.50
N PRO A 11 -3.14 -1.27 -20.50
CA PRO A 11 -2.42 -2.52 -20.73
C PRO A 11 -3.38 -3.60 -21.24
N THR A 12 -2.98 -4.36 -22.27
CA THR A 12 -3.85 -5.36 -22.92
C THR A 12 -3.15 -6.70 -23.13
N PHE A 13 -3.92 -7.79 -22.99
CA PHE A 13 -3.53 -9.12 -23.43
C PHE A 13 -4.80 -9.94 -23.74
N ASN A 14 -5.04 -10.19 -25.02
CA ASN A 14 -6.26 -10.81 -25.55
C ASN A 14 -7.56 -10.12 -25.08
N GLU A 15 -7.71 -8.83 -25.39
CA GLU A 15 -8.84 -7.98 -25.00
C GLU A 15 -9.69 -7.56 -26.20
N PHE A 16 -9.71 -8.33 -27.30
CA PHE A 16 -10.36 -7.98 -28.56
C PHE A 16 -11.82 -7.57 -28.38
N THR A 17 -12.55 -8.24 -27.49
CA THR A 17 -13.98 -7.96 -27.23
C THR A 17 -14.22 -6.59 -26.61
N ASN A 18 -13.28 -6.08 -25.80
CA ASN A 18 -13.48 -4.85 -25.03
C ASN A 18 -12.73 -3.64 -25.60
N ILE A 19 -11.61 -3.88 -26.30
CA ILE A 19 -10.63 -2.83 -26.62
C ILE A 19 -11.22 -1.66 -27.43
N GLU A 20 -12.11 -1.93 -28.39
CA GLU A 20 -12.75 -0.86 -29.15
C GLU A 20 -13.64 0.01 -28.26
N ASN A 21 -14.51 -0.63 -27.48
CA ASN A 21 -15.49 0.05 -26.66
C ASN A 21 -14.81 0.90 -25.59
N ILE A 22 -13.74 0.37 -24.95
CA ILE A 22 -13.02 1.11 -23.91
C ILE A 22 -12.30 2.32 -24.50
N ILE A 23 -11.64 2.20 -25.66
CA ILE A 23 -10.98 3.33 -26.32
C ILE A 23 -12.00 4.43 -26.66
N ARG A 24 -13.09 4.06 -27.33
CA ARG A 24 -14.14 5.02 -27.71
C ARG A 24 -14.73 5.72 -26.49
N LYS A 25 -15.04 4.97 -25.42
CA LYS A 25 -15.60 5.55 -24.19
C LYS A 25 -14.64 6.50 -23.49
N ASN A 26 -13.34 6.19 -23.47
CA ASN A 26 -12.33 7.08 -22.88
C ASN A 26 -12.21 8.40 -23.67
N PHE A 27 -12.17 8.36 -25.01
CA PHE A 27 -12.18 9.57 -25.82
C PHE A 27 -13.47 10.37 -25.66
N GLU A 28 -14.64 9.71 -25.66
CA GLU A 28 -15.94 10.35 -25.41
C GLU A 28 -15.93 11.11 -24.08
N VAL A 29 -15.45 10.48 -23.00
CA VAL A 29 -15.37 11.12 -21.67
C VAL A 29 -14.44 12.33 -21.69
N LEU A 30 -13.25 12.22 -22.30
CA LEU A 30 -12.28 13.31 -22.39
C LEU A 30 -12.84 14.50 -23.19
N ASP A 31 -13.43 14.23 -24.35
CA ASP A 31 -13.95 15.25 -25.26
C ASP A 31 -15.16 15.98 -24.66
N ASN A 32 -16.04 15.25 -23.96
CA ASN A 32 -17.21 15.83 -23.26
C ASN A 32 -16.83 16.87 -22.20
N VAL A 33 -15.64 16.78 -21.61
CA VAL A 33 -15.15 17.73 -20.60
C VAL A 33 -14.02 18.62 -21.11
N GLY A 34 -13.69 18.53 -22.39
CA GLY A 34 -12.66 19.36 -23.04
C GLY A 34 -11.24 19.12 -22.55
N ILE A 35 -10.91 17.90 -22.10
CA ILE A 35 -9.53 17.52 -21.73
C ILE A 35 -8.81 16.96 -22.96
N ASN A 36 -7.66 17.53 -23.32
CA ASN A 36 -6.88 17.01 -24.44
C ASN A 36 -6.06 15.79 -24.02
N GLY A 37 -6.66 14.60 -23.99
CA GLY A 37 -5.96 13.35 -23.63
C GLY A 37 -5.48 12.53 -24.82
N GLU A 38 -4.35 11.83 -24.64
CA GLU A 38 -3.94 10.71 -25.49
C GLU A 38 -4.28 9.37 -24.82
N ILE A 39 -4.50 8.33 -25.64
CA ILE A 39 -4.61 6.95 -25.17
C ILE A 39 -3.40 6.18 -25.70
N LEU A 40 -2.68 5.51 -24.80
CA LEU A 40 -1.56 4.63 -25.09
C LEU A 40 -1.95 3.20 -24.70
N VAL A 41 -2.24 2.37 -25.71
CA VAL A 41 -2.41 0.93 -25.50
C VAL A 41 -1.03 0.29 -25.41
N VAL A 42 -0.82 -0.56 -24.42
CA VAL A 42 0.42 -1.34 -24.27
C VAL A 42 0.07 -2.82 -24.26
N ASP A 43 0.31 -3.48 -25.38
CA ASP A 43 -0.16 -4.84 -25.65
C ASP A 43 0.97 -5.86 -25.54
N ASP A 44 0.73 -6.96 -24.82
CA ASP A 44 1.69 -8.05 -24.60
C ASP A 44 1.58 -9.14 -25.69
N ASP A 45 1.69 -8.74 -26.96
CA ASP A 45 1.70 -9.61 -28.15
C ASP A 45 0.43 -10.48 -28.31
N SER A 46 -0.74 -9.87 -28.14
CA SER A 46 -2.06 -10.47 -28.30
C SER A 46 -2.24 -11.12 -29.67
N LYS A 47 -2.88 -12.30 -29.70
CA LYS A 47 -3.10 -13.10 -30.93
C LYS A 47 -4.56 -13.19 -31.35
N ASP A 48 -5.45 -12.56 -30.60
CA ASP A 48 -6.91 -12.62 -30.76
C ASP A 48 -7.48 -11.53 -31.67
N GLY A 49 -6.64 -10.65 -32.24
CA GLY A 49 -7.07 -9.51 -33.05
C GLY A 49 -6.98 -8.16 -32.34
N THR A 50 -6.63 -8.12 -31.04
CA THR A 50 -6.55 -6.87 -30.26
C THR A 50 -5.68 -5.81 -30.95
N ILE A 51 -4.46 -6.18 -31.37
CA ILE A 51 -3.50 -5.25 -32.00
C ILE A 51 -4.07 -4.67 -33.29
N GLN A 52 -4.60 -5.52 -34.17
CA GLN A 52 -5.18 -5.12 -35.45
C GLN A 52 -6.32 -4.13 -35.24
N LYS A 53 -7.17 -4.40 -34.25
CA LYS A 53 -8.30 -3.53 -33.93
C LYS A 53 -7.86 -2.15 -33.46
N VAL A 54 -6.81 -2.07 -32.64
CA VAL A 54 -6.27 -0.77 -32.19
C VAL A 54 -5.63 0.00 -33.35
N GLU A 55 -4.92 -0.69 -34.25
CA GLU A 55 -4.35 -0.07 -35.45
C GLU A 55 -5.43 0.48 -36.40
N GLU A 56 -6.55 -0.21 -36.58
CA GLU A 56 -7.71 0.29 -37.34
C GLU A 56 -8.25 1.61 -36.74
N LEU A 57 -8.41 1.64 -35.41
CA LEU A 57 -8.96 2.80 -34.68
C LEU A 57 -8.07 4.04 -34.72
N LYS A 58 -6.76 3.91 -35.01
CA LYS A 58 -5.88 5.08 -35.18
C LYS A 58 -6.31 5.99 -36.32
N SER A 59 -6.97 5.45 -37.34
CA SER A 59 -7.51 6.24 -38.45
C SER A 59 -8.65 7.17 -38.02
N GLU A 60 -9.34 6.83 -36.93
CA GLU A 60 -10.41 7.63 -36.32
C GLU A 60 -9.90 8.56 -35.22
N PHE A 61 -8.86 8.13 -34.50
CA PHE A 61 -8.32 8.83 -33.34
C PHE A 61 -6.81 9.10 -33.49
N GLU A 62 -6.45 10.30 -33.96
CA GLU A 62 -5.03 10.72 -34.10
C GLU A 62 -4.25 10.72 -32.77
N ARG A 63 -4.97 10.78 -31.63
CA ARG A 63 -4.41 10.74 -30.27
C ARG A 63 -4.32 9.33 -29.69
N LEU A 64 -4.48 8.30 -30.51
CA LEU A 64 -4.34 6.89 -30.12
C LEU A 64 -2.97 6.35 -30.53
N ARG A 65 -2.25 5.76 -29.58
CA ARG A 65 -0.98 5.07 -29.77
C ARG A 65 -1.06 3.64 -29.27
N ILE A 66 -0.23 2.77 -29.83
CA ILE A 66 -0.04 1.41 -29.35
C ILE A 66 1.45 1.08 -29.32
N ILE A 67 1.86 0.35 -28.29
CA ILE A 67 3.14 -0.33 -28.18
C ILE A 67 2.85 -1.82 -28.09
N VAL A 68 3.54 -2.63 -28.88
CA VAL A 68 3.46 -4.09 -28.82
C VAL A 68 4.75 -4.62 -28.21
N ARG A 69 4.63 -5.31 -27.09
CA ARG A 69 5.72 -5.88 -26.31
C ARG A 69 5.86 -7.35 -26.65
N HIS A 70 7.01 -7.74 -27.20
CA HIS A 70 7.27 -9.13 -27.62
C HIS A 70 8.01 -9.97 -26.58
N GLU A 71 8.51 -9.35 -25.51
CA GLU A 71 9.28 -9.98 -24.43
C GLU A 71 8.81 -9.46 -23.06
N ASP A 72 9.16 -10.17 -21.98
CA ASP A 72 8.88 -9.76 -20.60
C ASP A 72 7.40 -9.42 -20.30
N HIS A 73 6.48 -10.27 -20.76
CA HIS A 73 5.03 -10.06 -20.60
C HIS A 73 4.62 -9.95 -19.13
N GLY A 74 3.62 -9.11 -18.86
CA GLY A 74 3.00 -8.94 -17.57
C GLY A 74 2.43 -7.53 -17.39
N LEU A 75 1.23 -7.45 -16.81
CA LEU A 75 0.48 -6.20 -16.59
C LEU A 75 1.34 -5.05 -16.03
N SER A 76 2.09 -5.30 -14.95
CA SER A 76 2.87 -4.24 -14.31
C SER A 76 4.03 -3.77 -15.18
N GLN A 77 4.52 -4.63 -16.07
CA GLN A 77 5.60 -4.37 -17.00
C GLN A 77 5.09 -3.54 -18.18
N SER A 78 3.92 -3.88 -18.74
CA SER A 78 3.24 -3.09 -19.76
C SER A 78 2.95 -1.67 -19.26
N VAL A 79 2.48 -1.55 -18.01
CA VAL A 79 2.22 -0.22 -17.41
C VAL A 79 3.53 0.56 -17.19
N ALA A 80 4.60 -0.10 -16.75
CA ALA A 80 5.89 0.56 -16.54
C ALA A 80 6.49 1.09 -17.85
N GLU A 81 6.43 0.31 -18.93
CA GLU A 81 6.84 0.75 -20.27
C GLU A 81 5.95 1.90 -20.77
N GLY A 82 4.65 1.85 -20.48
CA GLY A 82 3.75 2.96 -20.74
C GLY A 82 4.11 4.24 -19.99
N PHE A 83 4.68 4.17 -18.78
CA PHE A 83 5.14 5.36 -18.04
C PHE A 83 6.30 6.06 -18.74
N ASP A 84 7.23 5.30 -19.31
CA ASP A 84 8.38 5.83 -20.04
C ASP A 84 7.93 6.50 -21.35
N GLU A 85 6.94 5.91 -22.03
CA GLU A 85 6.44 6.32 -23.34
C GLU A 85 5.30 7.35 -23.32
N ALA A 86 4.74 7.62 -22.15
CA ALA A 86 3.70 8.63 -21.96
C ALA A 86 4.20 10.02 -22.36
N SER A 87 3.43 10.76 -23.17
CA SER A 87 3.83 12.11 -23.60
C SER A 87 3.43 13.22 -22.62
N SER A 88 2.47 12.96 -21.74
CA SER A 88 1.88 13.95 -20.84
C SER A 88 2.50 13.95 -19.44
N ASP A 89 2.39 15.07 -18.73
CA ASP A 89 2.83 15.19 -17.33
C ASP A 89 1.88 14.47 -16.35
N ILE A 90 0.64 14.18 -16.76
CA ILE A 90 -0.33 13.39 -15.99
C ILE A 90 -0.55 12.07 -16.70
N ILE A 91 -0.45 10.98 -15.96
CA ILE A 91 -0.61 9.62 -16.49
C ILE A 91 -1.72 8.93 -15.72
N GLN A 92 -2.70 8.39 -16.42
CA GLN A 92 -3.77 7.54 -15.89
C GLN A 92 -3.53 6.10 -16.32
N VAL A 93 -3.76 5.15 -15.42
CA VAL A 93 -3.79 3.72 -15.72
C VAL A 93 -5.22 3.21 -15.57
N ILE A 94 -5.73 2.48 -16.55
CA ILE A 94 -7.06 1.88 -16.54
C ILE A 94 -7.02 0.51 -17.23
N ASP A 95 -7.86 -0.43 -16.78
CA ASP A 95 -7.92 -1.78 -17.35
C ASP A 95 -8.88 -1.76 -18.57
N ALA A 96 -8.67 -2.66 -19.53
CA ALA A 96 -9.49 -2.72 -20.74
C ALA A 96 -10.91 -3.31 -20.52
N ASP A 97 -11.17 -3.95 -19.38
CA ASP A 97 -12.34 -4.82 -19.15
C ASP A 97 -13.57 -4.12 -18.51
N PHE A 98 -13.62 -2.78 -18.52
CA PHE A 98 -14.67 -1.96 -17.89
C PHE A 98 -14.90 -2.20 -16.38
N SER A 99 -14.01 -2.94 -15.70
CA SER A 99 -14.05 -3.03 -14.23
C SER A 99 -13.77 -1.69 -13.56
N HIS A 100 -13.11 -0.79 -14.28
CA HIS A 100 -12.82 0.59 -13.92
C HIS A 100 -13.70 1.55 -14.74
N PRO A 101 -14.47 2.46 -14.11
CA PRO A 101 -15.38 3.36 -14.83
C PRO A 101 -14.62 4.54 -15.47
N PRO A 102 -14.61 4.67 -16.82
CA PRO A 102 -13.94 5.79 -17.48
C PRO A 102 -14.52 7.16 -17.08
N ASP A 103 -15.80 7.23 -16.69
CA ASP A 103 -16.46 8.47 -16.28
C ASP A 103 -15.81 9.15 -15.05
N LEU A 104 -14.95 8.44 -14.30
CA LEU A 104 -14.19 9.01 -13.19
C LEU A 104 -12.87 9.67 -13.62
N ILE A 105 -12.38 9.45 -14.84
CA ILE A 105 -11.11 10.01 -15.32
C ILE A 105 -11.02 11.54 -15.17
N PRO A 106 -12.08 12.33 -15.45
CA PRO A 106 -12.05 13.77 -15.19
C PRO A 106 -11.80 14.12 -13.73
N GLU A 107 -12.26 13.30 -12.78
CA GLU A 107 -11.99 13.51 -11.35
C GLU A 107 -10.52 13.26 -11.00
N PHE A 108 -9.90 12.20 -11.55
CA PHE A 108 -8.46 11.94 -11.41
C PHE A 108 -7.63 13.09 -11.98
N TYR A 109 -7.97 13.54 -13.19
CA TYR A 109 -7.31 14.67 -13.83
C TYR A 109 -7.36 15.93 -12.95
N ARG A 110 -8.56 16.32 -12.50
CA ARG A 110 -8.73 17.50 -11.62
C ARG A 110 -8.02 17.33 -10.29
N ALA A 111 -8.02 16.14 -9.70
CA ALA A 111 -7.28 15.87 -8.46
C ALA A 111 -5.80 16.21 -8.62
N ILE A 112 -5.16 15.79 -9.71
CA ILE A 112 -3.74 16.05 -9.93
C ILE A 112 -3.50 17.49 -10.38
N LYS A 113 -4.21 17.93 -11.43
CA LYS A 113 -3.98 19.23 -12.08
C LYS A 113 -4.37 20.41 -11.19
N GLU A 114 -5.54 20.36 -10.56
CA GLU A 114 -6.11 21.46 -9.78
C GLU A 114 -5.91 21.26 -8.28
N GLY A 115 -6.09 20.02 -7.79
CA GLY A 115 -5.94 19.69 -6.37
C GLY A 115 -4.49 19.63 -5.87
N GLY A 116 -3.53 19.58 -6.80
CA GLY A 116 -2.10 19.52 -6.52
C GLY A 116 -1.68 18.21 -5.85
N TYR A 117 -2.43 17.13 -6.04
CA TYR A 117 -2.06 15.79 -5.60
C TYR A 117 -1.04 15.19 -6.56
N ASP A 118 -0.14 14.35 -6.05
CA ASP A 118 0.89 13.67 -6.85
C ASP A 118 0.38 12.32 -7.37
N VAL A 119 -0.49 11.68 -6.58
CA VAL A 119 -1.11 10.38 -6.86
C VAL A 119 -2.60 10.47 -6.57
N ALA A 120 -3.43 10.00 -7.49
CA ALA A 120 -4.87 9.83 -7.30
C ALA A 120 -5.24 8.35 -7.51
N ILE A 121 -5.98 7.74 -6.60
CA ILE A 121 -6.21 6.28 -6.56
C ILE A 121 -7.70 5.98 -6.52
N GLY A 122 -8.18 5.17 -7.45
CA GLY A 122 -9.52 4.58 -7.36
C GLY A 122 -9.53 3.56 -6.22
N SER A 123 -10.34 3.78 -5.21
CA SER A 123 -10.38 2.93 -4.02
C SER A 123 -11.74 2.25 -3.84
N ARG A 124 -11.69 0.93 -3.70
CA ARG A 124 -12.86 0.08 -3.41
C ARG A 124 -13.18 0.01 -1.92
N TYR A 125 -12.23 0.36 -1.07
CA TYR A 125 -12.30 0.14 0.37
C TYR A 125 -12.48 1.44 1.18
N MET A 126 -12.35 2.61 0.55
CA MET A 126 -12.70 3.89 1.17
C MET A 126 -14.21 4.09 1.26
N LYS A 127 -14.64 5.07 2.06
CA LYS A 127 -16.06 5.44 2.18
C LYS A 127 -16.63 5.83 0.80
N GLY A 128 -17.68 5.14 0.36
CA GLY A 128 -18.31 5.33 -0.94
C GLY A 128 -17.83 4.38 -2.03
N GLY A 129 -16.72 3.67 -1.82
CA GLY A 129 -16.26 2.59 -2.69
C GLY A 129 -16.98 1.28 -2.39
N ASP A 130 -17.08 0.40 -3.39
CA ASP A 130 -17.71 -0.91 -3.23
C ASP A 130 -17.14 -1.96 -4.18
N ILE A 131 -17.45 -3.22 -3.90
CA ILE A 131 -17.11 -4.37 -4.74
C ILE A 131 -18.38 -5.16 -5.00
N SER A 132 -18.85 -5.10 -6.25
CA SER A 132 -20.06 -5.83 -6.66
C SER A 132 -19.73 -7.26 -7.08
N ASN A 133 -20.60 -8.20 -6.66
CA ASN A 133 -20.65 -9.59 -7.17
C ASN A 133 -19.38 -10.44 -7.00
N TRP A 134 -18.46 -10.11 -6.10
CA TRP A 134 -17.31 -10.97 -5.83
C TRP A 134 -17.66 -12.22 -4.99
N PRO A 135 -17.16 -13.41 -5.36
CA PRO A 135 -17.16 -14.56 -4.47
C PRO A 135 -16.41 -14.23 -3.17
N LEU A 136 -16.93 -14.70 -2.03
CA LEU A 136 -16.36 -14.41 -0.70
C LEU A 136 -14.86 -14.77 -0.61
N LYS A 137 -14.45 -15.89 -1.24
CA LYS A 137 -13.04 -16.32 -1.31
C LYS A 137 -12.14 -15.26 -1.94
N ARG A 138 -12.56 -14.66 -3.06
CA ARG A 138 -11.81 -13.60 -3.75
C ARG A 138 -11.73 -12.34 -2.88
N ARG A 139 -12.82 -12.00 -2.19
CA ARG A 139 -12.87 -10.88 -1.26
C ARG A 139 -11.89 -11.05 -0.10
N ILE A 140 -11.82 -12.24 0.51
CA ILE A 140 -10.88 -12.55 1.59
C ILE A 140 -9.43 -12.43 1.10
N ILE A 141 -9.10 -13.01 -0.05
CA ILE A 141 -7.73 -12.92 -0.61
C ILE A 141 -7.35 -11.46 -0.88
N SER A 142 -8.26 -10.69 -1.48
CA SER A 142 -8.02 -9.28 -1.74
C SER A 142 -7.83 -8.47 -0.46
N LEU A 143 -8.66 -8.69 0.56
CA LEU A 143 -8.49 -8.06 1.88
C LEU A 143 -7.13 -8.41 2.50
N GLY A 144 -6.66 -9.65 2.36
CA GLY A 144 -5.32 -10.06 2.80
C GLY A 144 -4.22 -9.30 2.06
N ALA A 145 -4.30 -9.22 0.73
CA ALA A 145 -3.32 -8.47 -0.06
C ALA A 145 -3.34 -6.97 0.31
N THR A 146 -4.52 -6.36 0.41
CA THR A 146 -4.72 -4.99 0.87
C THR A 146 -4.13 -4.78 2.25
N PHE A 147 -4.34 -5.71 3.20
CA PHE A 147 -3.78 -5.61 4.54
C PHE A 147 -2.25 -5.48 4.52
N PHE A 148 -1.55 -6.32 3.76
CA PHE A 148 -0.09 -6.20 3.61
C PHE A 148 0.32 -4.90 2.93
N GLY A 149 -0.42 -4.44 1.91
CA GLY A 149 -0.14 -3.16 1.25
C GLY A 149 -0.26 -1.99 2.21
N ARG A 150 -1.28 -2.01 3.07
CA ARG A 150 -1.54 -1.00 4.11
C ARG A 150 -0.54 -1.02 5.27
N MET A 151 0.25 -2.10 5.41
CA MET A 151 1.39 -2.07 6.31
C MET A 151 2.46 -1.09 5.82
N LEU A 152 2.70 -1.04 4.51
CA LEU A 152 3.64 -0.13 3.85
C LEU A 152 3.07 1.26 3.59
N PHE A 153 1.77 1.34 3.26
CA PHE A 153 1.07 2.59 2.90
C PHE A 153 -0.23 2.75 3.70
N PRO A 154 -0.17 3.07 4.99
CA PRO A 154 -1.34 3.07 5.84
C PRO A 154 -2.39 4.14 5.58
N GLU A 155 -1.97 5.25 5.01
CA GLU A 155 -2.79 6.37 4.56
C GLU A 155 -3.54 6.07 3.26
N ILE A 156 -3.36 4.89 2.66
CA ILE A 156 -4.06 4.47 1.45
C ILE A 156 -4.92 3.27 1.80
N THR A 157 -6.23 3.34 1.57
CA THR A 157 -7.15 2.24 1.85
C THR A 157 -7.09 1.14 0.79
N ASP A 158 -6.75 1.47 -0.46
CA ASP A 158 -6.61 0.50 -1.56
C ASP A 158 -5.29 0.62 -2.35
N PRO A 159 -4.13 0.29 -1.74
CA PRO A 159 -2.82 0.41 -2.37
C PRO A 159 -2.57 -0.63 -3.48
N VAL A 160 -3.54 -1.52 -3.73
CA VAL A 160 -3.45 -2.62 -4.70
C VAL A 160 -4.38 -2.44 -5.90
N SER A 161 -4.93 -1.23 -6.06
CA SER A 161 -5.79 -0.83 -7.18
C SER A 161 -5.02 -0.78 -8.50
N GLY A 162 -5.70 -1.15 -9.59
CA GLY A 162 -5.20 -0.96 -10.96
C GLY A 162 -5.66 0.35 -11.59
N PHE A 163 -6.53 1.11 -10.89
CA PHE A 163 -7.12 2.34 -11.39
C PHE A 163 -6.56 3.53 -10.63
N PHE A 164 -5.61 4.24 -11.24
CA PHE A 164 -4.95 5.36 -10.59
C PHE A 164 -4.35 6.32 -11.61
N ALA A 165 -4.14 7.56 -11.19
CA ALA A 165 -3.36 8.54 -11.93
C ALA A 165 -2.19 9.06 -11.11
N ILE A 166 -1.13 9.49 -11.80
CA ILE A 166 0.06 10.08 -11.20
C ILE A 166 0.55 11.28 -12.00
N LYS A 167 1.31 12.16 -11.35
CA LYS A 167 2.27 13.00 -12.07
C LYS A 167 3.41 12.13 -12.59
N LYS A 168 3.86 12.37 -13.81
CA LYS A 168 4.98 11.64 -14.44
C LYS A 168 6.25 11.67 -13.59
N ASP A 169 6.53 12.80 -12.94
CA ASP A 169 7.69 12.94 -12.06
C ASP A 169 7.68 11.99 -10.83
N VAL A 170 6.53 11.44 -10.42
CA VAL A 170 6.45 10.48 -9.31
C VAL A 170 7.31 9.25 -9.60
N VAL A 171 7.26 8.73 -10.83
CA VAL A 171 7.96 7.50 -11.23
C VAL A 171 9.29 7.76 -11.93
N ARG A 172 9.61 9.03 -12.18
CA ARG A 172 10.84 9.43 -12.87
C ARG A 172 12.07 9.04 -12.06
N ASN A 173 12.91 8.20 -12.65
CA ASN A 173 14.10 7.63 -12.00
C ASN A 173 13.80 6.89 -10.69
N ALA A 174 12.60 6.33 -10.54
CA ALA A 174 12.22 5.55 -9.36
C ALA A 174 12.87 4.14 -9.35
N GLY A 175 13.43 3.68 -10.46
CA GLY A 175 14.01 2.33 -10.58
C GLY A 175 12.97 1.24 -10.32
N LEU A 176 11.77 1.41 -10.90
CA LEU A 176 10.68 0.45 -10.78
C LEU A 176 11.18 -0.94 -11.23
N LYS A 177 10.86 -1.97 -10.46
CA LYS A 177 11.12 -3.37 -10.82
C LYS A 177 9.82 -4.14 -10.66
N PRO A 178 8.85 -3.87 -11.54
CA PRO A 178 7.52 -4.38 -11.34
C PRO A 178 7.50 -5.91 -11.44
N ARG A 179 6.58 -6.51 -10.69
CA ARG A 179 6.33 -7.95 -10.70
C ARG A 179 4.83 -8.20 -10.66
N GLY A 180 4.37 -9.15 -11.47
CA GLY A 180 2.96 -9.52 -11.52
C GLY A 180 2.08 -8.33 -11.94
N TYR A 181 1.04 -8.05 -11.16
CA TYR A 181 -0.05 -7.15 -11.54
C TYR A 181 -0.34 -6.02 -10.55
N LYS A 182 0.54 -5.77 -9.57
CA LYS A 182 0.36 -4.74 -8.55
C LYS A 182 1.31 -3.56 -8.75
N ILE A 183 1.24 -2.93 -9.92
CA ILE A 183 2.12 -1.81 -10.28
C ILE A 183 1.98 -0.62 -9.33
N LEU A 184 0.77 -0.32 -8.83
CA LEU A 184 0.55 0.78 -7.88
C LEU A 184 1.43 0.65 -6.62
N MET A 185 1.70 -0.58 -6.15
CA MET A 185 2.58 -0.79 -5.00
C MET A 185 4.01 -0.31 -5.28
N GLU A 186 4.53 -0.52 -6.50
CA GLU A 186 5.85 -0.05 -6.90
C GLU A 186 5.87 1.48 -7.04
N VAL A 187 4.81 2.05 -7.63
CA VAL A 187 4.63 3.50 -7.73
C VAL A 187 4.63 4.15 -6.35
N LEU A 188 3.86 3.61 -5.40
CA LEU A 188 3.79 4.14 -4.05
C LEU A 188 5.09 3.92 -3.26
N GLY A 189 5.74 2.78 -3.46
CA GLY A 189 6.92 2.36 -2.69
C GLY A 189 8.22 2.99 -3.13
N LYS A 190 8.40 3.17 -4.44
CA LYS A 190 9.65 3.65 -5.04
C LYS A 190 9.51 5.02 -5.68
N GLY A 191 8.28 5.45 -5.97
CA GLY A 191 8.02 6.78 -6.48
C GLY A 191 8.19 7.86 -5.41
N ARG A 192 8.35 9.09 -5.87
CA ARG A 192 8.50 10.30 -5.04
C ARG A 192 7.19 11.07 -5.04
N TRP A 193 6.51 11.09 -3.90
CA TRP A 193 5.23 11.76 -3.74
C TRP A 193 5.02 12.22 -2.30
N GLU A 194 4.20 13.26 -2.13
CA GLU A 194 3.84 13.79 -0.80
C GLU A 194 2.34 13.72 -0.54
N ARG A 195 1.52 13.91 -1.57
CA ARG A 195 0.06 13.98 -1.45
C ARG A 195 -0.62 12.96 -2.34
N ALA A 196 -1.32 12.01 -1.71
CA ALA A 196 -2.21 11.09 -2.39
C ALA A 196 -3.69 11.45 -2.11
N LYS A 197 -4.57 11.22 -3.08
CA LYS A 197 -6.03 11.30 -2.92
C LYS A 197 -6.67 9.99 -3.34
N GLU A 198 -7.58 9.45 -2.53
CA GLU A 198 -8.41 8.33 -2.95
C GLU A 198 -9.77 8.83 -3.49
N ILE A 199 -10.26 8.19 -4.55
CA ILE A 199 -11.54 8.46 -5.22
C ILE A 199 -12.37 7.18 -5.13
N PRO A 200 -13.58 7.20 -4.54
CA PRO A 200 -14.37 5.99 -4.36
C PRO A 200 -14.93 5.50 -5.70
N PHE A 201 -14.92 4.19 -5.93
CA PHE A 201 -15.64 3.60 -7.05
C PHE A 201 -16.19 2.20 -6.73
N THR A 202 -17.19 1.77 -7.51
CA THR A 202 -17.70 0.40 -7.45
C THR A 202 -16.99 -0.47 -8.47
N PHE A 203 -16.23 -1.45 -8.01
CA PHE A 203 -15.61 -2.45 -8.89
C PHE A 203 -16.67 -3.45 -9.37
N LYS A 204 -16.76 -3.62 -10.68
CA LYS A 204 -17.61 -4.62 -11.33
C LYS A 204 -16.73 -5.76 -11.83
N ASP A 205 -17.11 -6.99 -11.49
CA ASP A 205 -16.37 -8.15 -11.97
C ASP A 205 -16.59 -8.39 -13.46
N ARG A 206 -15.64 -9.08 -14.09
CA ARG A 206 -15.73 -9.48 -15.49
C ARG A 206 -16.93 -10.41 -15.68
N GLU A 207 -17.67 -10.25 -16.77
CA GLU A 207 -18.72 -11.22 -17.13
C GLU A 207 -18.13 -12.58 -17.56
N VAL A 208 -16.85 -12.62 -17.98
CA VAL A 208 -16.19 -13.82 -18.50
C VAL A 208 -14.72 -13.89 -18.04
N GLY A 209 -14.33 -15.00 -17.42
CA GLY A 209 -12.93 -15.35 -17.15
C GLY A 209 -12.68 -15.96 -15.76
N GLU A 210 -12.28 -17.24 -15.70
CA GLU A 210 -11.83 -17.87 -14.46
C GLU A 210 -10.43 -17.37 -14.08
N SER A 211 -10.34 -16.35 -13.22
CA SER A 211 -9.07 -16.01 -12.57
C SER A 211 -8.75 -17.01 -11.45
N LYS A 212 -8.10 -18.13 -11.79
CA LYS A 212 -7.45 -19.00 -10.80
C LYS A 212 -6.21 -18.30 -10.23
N LEU A 213 -6.37 -17.62 -9.10
CA LEU A 213 -5.24 -17.07 -8.34
C LEU A 213 -4.27 -18.20 -7.96
N LYS A 214 -3.11 -18.22 -8.60
CA LYS A 214 -2.06 -19.22 -8.35
C LYS A 214 -1.31 -18.88 -7.06
N LEU A 215 -0.75 -19.87 -6.36
CA LEU A 215 0.09 -19.63 -5.19
C LEU A 215 1.34 -18.80 -5.53
N SER A 216 1.90 -19.00 -6.74
CA SER A 216 3.03 -18.23 -7.26
C SER A 216 2.78 -16.72 -7.23
N THR A 217 1.57 -16.31 -7.59
CA THR A 217 1.14 -14.92 -7.56
C THR A 217 1.17 -14.31 -6.16
N MET A 218 0.75 -15.06 -5.14
CA MET A 218 0.82 -14.58 -3.75
C MET A 218 2.27 -14.43 -3.29
N LEU A 219 3.14 -15.37 -3.68
CA LEU A 219 4.58 -15.29 -3.38
C LEU A 219 5.24 -14.10 -4.09
N ASP A 220 4.88 -13.82 -5.35
CA ASP A 220 5.41 -12.66 -6.08
C ASP A 220 4.99 -11.34 -5.43
N TYR A 221 3.76 -11.25 -4.94
CA TYR A 221 3.29 -10.10 -4.17
C TYR A 221 4.07 -9.91 -2.86
N ILE A 222 4.33 -10.99 -2.12
CA ILE A 222 5.14 -10.92 -0.89
C ILE A 222 6.56 -10.46 -1.22
N LYS A 223 7.18 -11.03 -2.27
CA LYS A 223 8.51 -10.60 -2.74
C LYS A 223 8.52 -9.12 -3.11
N GLN A 224 7.48 -8.64 -3.80
CA GLN A 224 7.34 -7.23 -4.15
C GLN A 224 7.28 -6.34 -2.89
N CYS A 225 6.51 -6.71 -1.87
CA CYS A 225 6.48 -5.98 -0.60
C CYS A 225 7.86 -5.95 0.09
N VAL A 226 8.59 -7.06 0.08
CA VAL A 226 9.96 -7.14 0.63
C VAL A 226 10.92 -6.26 -0.17
N ASP A 227 10.83 -6.27 -1.49
CA ASP A 227 11.67 -5.46 -2.38
C ASP A 227 11.42 -3.96 -2.19
N ILE A 228 10.15 -3.55 -2.04
CA ILE A 228 9.80 -2.17 -1.70
C ILE A 228 10.37 -1.79 -0.33
N GLY A 229 10.19 -2.66 0.67
CA GLY A 229 10.70 -2.45 2.01
C GLY A 229 12.22 -2.30 2.04
N THR A 230 12.94 -3.17 1.35
CA THR A 230 14.42 -3.14 1.26
C THR A 230 14.92 -1.96 0.44
N PHE A 231 14.25 -1.61 -0.66
CA PHE A 231 14.59 -0.41 -1.46
C PHE A 231 14.57 0.87 -0.62
N ALA A 232 13.57 1.01 0.25
CA ALA A 232 13.41 2.18 1.11
C ALA A 232 14.55 2.32 2.15
N LEU A 233 15.25 1.25 2.51
CA LEU A 233 16.41 1.32 3.42
C LEU A 233 17.60 2.07 2.80
N PHE A 234 17.70 2.04 1.47
CA PHE A 234 18.77 2.70 0.72
C PHE A 234 18.31 4.01 0.04
N ASN A 235 17.00 4.28 -0.01
CA ASN A 235 16.41 5.46 -0.66
C ASN A 235 15.49 6.21 0.32
N HIS A 236 16.07 7.17 1.04
CA HIS A 236 15.45 7.84 2.19
C HIS A 236 14.43 8.94 1.81
N ASP A 237 14.26 9.19 0.52
CA ASP A 237 13.29 10.13 -0.06
C ASP A 237 11.92 9.47 -0.34
N THR A 238 11.80 8.15 -0.20
CA THR A 238 10.56 7.40 -0.45
C THR A 238 9.50 7.57 0.64
N ALA A 239 8.23 7.36 0.29
CA ALA A 239 7.13 7.32 1.26
C ALA A 239 7.33 6.20 2.31
N THR A 240 7.75 5.02 1.88
CA THR A 240 7.99 3.86 2.76
C THR A 240 9.10 4.10 3.78
N TRP A 241 10.10 4.94 3.48
CA TRP A 241 11.14 5.29 4.47
C TRP A 241 10.56 6.03 5.69
N LYS A 242 9.48 6.80 5.51
CA LYS A 242 8.77 7.44 6.63
C LYS A 242 8.26 6.39 7.62
N GLU A 243 7.77 5.25 7.13
CA GLU A 243 7.32 4.14 7.97
C GLU A 243 8.48 3.38 8.61
N TRP A 244 9.57 3.12 7.88
CA TRP A 244 10.78 2.53 8.47
C TRP A 244 11.33 3.33 9.65
N LYS A 245 11.37 4.67 9.53
CA LYS A 245 11.75 5.54 10.64
C LYS A 245 10.87 5.35 11.87
N LYS A 246 9.56 5.14 11.71
CA LYS A 246 8.65 4.86 12.83
C LYS A 246 8.93 3.50 13.46
N ILE A 247 9.15 2.46 12.64
CA ILE A 247 9.51 1.11 13.13
C ILE A 247 10.81 1.16 13.93
N ILE A 248 11.86 1.80 13.40
CA ILE A 248 13.16 1.93 14.05
C ILE A 248 13.03 2.68 15.38
N LYS A 249 12.34 3.83 15.40
CA LYS A 249 12.07 4.58 16.63
C LYS A 249 11.30 3.75 17.66
N PHE A 250 10.26 3.04 17.23
CA PHE A 250 9.48 2.16 18.09
C PHE A 250 10.34 1.04 18.70
N GLY A 251 11.25 0.46 17.90
CA GLY A 251 12.26 -0.50 18.34
C GLY A 251 13.22 0.06 19.39
N ILE A 252 13.76 1.27 19.15
CA ILE A 252 14.64 1.97 20.10
C ILE A 252 13.92 2.23 21.42
N VAL A 253 12.67 2.70 21.36
CA VAL A 253 11.85 2.90 22.57
C VAL A 253 11.66 1.57 23.31
N GLY A 254 11.26 0.51 22.61
CA GLY A 254 11.11 -0.82 23.22
C GLY A 254 12.39 -1.31 23.91
N ALA A 255 13.55 -1.16 23.26
CA ALA A 255 14.85 -1.52 23.84
C ALA A 255 15.18 -0.66 25.07
N SER A 256 14.88 0.64 25.04
CA SER A 256 15.06 1.52 26.20
C SER A 256 14.20 1.11 27.39
N GLY A 257 12.99 0.60 27.13
CA GLY A 257 12.11 0.09 28.17
C GLY A 257 12.69 -1.11 28.91
N ILE A 258 13.46 -1.97 28.25
CA ILE A 258 14.17 -3.09 28.90
C ILE A 258 15.19 -2.53 29.91
N VAL A 259 15.96 -1.53 29.51
CA VAL A 259 16.96 -0.87 30.37
C VAL A 259 16.29 -0.20 31.57
N VAL A 260 15.21 0.56 31.34
CA VAL A 260 14.43 1.20 32.42
C VAL A 260 13.88 0.16 33.39
N ASN A 261 13.28 -0.92 32.87
CA ASN A 261 12.75 -1.99 33.70
C ASN A 261 13.85 -2.60 34.59
N SER A 262 14.98 -2.97 34.01
CA SER A 262 16.10 -3.55 34.77
C SER A 262 16.66 -2.60 35.82
N ALA A 263 16.80 -1.30 35.49
CA ALA A 263 17.32 -0.30 36.42
C ALA A 263 16.38 -0.06 37.61
N ILE A 264 15.07 0.05 37.37
CA ILE A 264 14.07 0.22 38.43
C ILE A 264 14.00 -1.03 39.31
N LEU A 265 13.99 -2.22 38.71
CA LEU A 265 14.00 -3.48 39.45
C LEU A 265 15.22 -3.59 40.37
N TYR A 266 16.41 -3.30 39.85
CA TYR A 266 17.65 -3.31 40.62
C TYR A 266 17.62 -2.28 41.77
N THR A 267 17.25 -1.05 41.48
CA THR A 267 17.23 0.04 42.48
C THR A 267 16.25 -0.26 43.60
N PHE A 268 15.04 -0.73 43.28
CA PHE A 268 14.00 -0.98 44.28
C PHE A 268 14.31 -2.23 45.12
N THR A 269 14.94 -3.24 44.53
CA THR A 269 15.30 -4.47 45.25
C THR A 269 16.55 -4.28 46.11
N GLU A 270 17.64 -3.78 45.55
CA GLU A 270 18.94 -3.73 46.22
C GLU A 270 19.13 -2.48 47.07
N TYR A 271 18.62 -1.33 46.62
CA TYR A 271 18.88 -0.04 47.27
C TYR A 271 17.77 0.38 48.23
N ILE A 272 16.51 0.17 47.84
CA ILE A 272 15.33 0.47 48.69
C ILE A 272 14.99 -0.71 49.61
N GLY A 273 15.36 -1.94 49.24
CA GLY A 273 15.10 -3.14 50.03
C GLY A 273 13.68 -3.68 49.90
N LEU A 274 12.97 -3.39 48.81
CA LEU A 274 11.64 -3.93 48.55
C LEU A 274 11.71 -5.38 48.06
N TYR A 275 10.68 -6.15 48.38
CA TYR A 275 10.55 -7.52 47.88
C TYR A 275 10.51 -7.56 46.34
N TYR A 276 11.31 -8.41 45.72
CA TYR A 276 11.58 -8.38 44.27
C TYR A 276 10.32 -8.47 43.39
N LEU A 277 9.25 -9.16 43.83
CA LEU A 277 7.99 -9.19 43.08
C LEU A 277 7.28 -7.84 43.07
N ILE A 278 7.34 -7.09 44.18
CA ILE A 278 6.80 -5.73 44.25
C ILE A 278 7.65 -4.81 43.38
N SER A 279 8.98 -4.92 43.47
CA SER A 279 9.91 -4.18 42.62
C SER A 279 9.67 -4.45 41.12
N ALA A 280 9.38 -5.70 40.75
CA ALA A 280 9.10 -6.09 39.37
C ALA A 280 7.81 -5.47 38.83
N LEU A 281 6.72 -5.44 39.63
CA LEU A 281 5.48 -4.77 39.22
C LEU A 281 5.70 -3.27 38.97
N ILE A 282 6.43 -2.60 39.86
CA ILE A 282 6.78 -1.18 39.71
C ILE A 282 7.64 -0.95 38.47
N ALA A 283 8.64 -1.80 38.25
CA ALA A 283 9.54 -1.72 37.10
C ALA A 283 8.80 -1.88 35.76
N ILE A 284 7.90 -2.86 35.66
CA ILE A 284 7.11 -3.14 34.46
C ILE A 284 6.22 -1.93 34.13
N GLU A 285 5.45 -1.44 35.10
CA GLU A 285 4.57 -0.28 34.86
C GLU A 285 5.37 0.98 34.54
N THR A 286 6.49 1.22 35.21
CA THR A 286 7.36 2.36 34.92
C THR A 286 7.93 2.30 33.50
N SER A 287 8.34 1.10 33.06
CA SER A 287 8.82 0.85 31.70
C SER A 287 7.73 1.08 30.65
N ILE A 288 6.52 0.57 30.88
CA ILE A 288 5.37 0.76 30.00
C ILE A 288 5.01 2.25 29.88
N ILE A 289 4.96 2.97 31.00
CA ILE A 289 4.67 4.42 31.03
C ILE A 289 5.74 5.19 30.24
N THR A 290 7.02 4.85 30.45
CA THR A 290 8.13 5.50 29.73
C THR A 290 8.06 5.22 28.23
N ASN A 291 7.79 3.97 27.85
CA ASN A 291 7.61 3.57 26.45
C ASN A 291 6.44 4.31 25.80
N PHE A 292 5.32 4.45 26.51
CA PHE A 292 4.17 5.22 26.02
C PHE A 292 4.54 6.69 25.80
N ILE A 293 5.16 7.35 26.78
CA ILE A 293 5.53 8.76 26.68
C ILE A 293 6.49 9.00 25.51
N LEU A 294 7.51 8.16 25.36
CA LEU A 294 8.46 8.28 24.26
C LEU A 294 7.80 8.03 22.91
N ASN A 295 6.93 7.02 22.80
CA ASN A 295 6.21 6.78 21.56
C ASN A 295 5.24 7.90 21.20
N ASP A 296 4.48 8.41 22.18
CA ASP A 296 3.52 9.50 21.99
C ASP A 296 4.19 10.79 21.55
N ARG A 297 5.40 11.10 22.09
CA ARG A 297 6.09 12.37 21.83
C ARG A 297 7.12 12.32 20.70
N TRP A 298 7.76 11.16 20.45
CA TRP A 298 8.89 11.07 19.52
C TRP A 298 8.65 10.15 18.32
N THR A 299 8.05 8.96 18.55
CA THR A 299 7.74 8.01 17.47
C THR A 299 6.56 8.51 16.64
N PHE A 300 5.48 8.93 17.31
CA PHE A 300 4.22 9.35 16.70
C PHE A 300 3.86 10.83 16.95
N GLY A 301 4.69 11.57 17.71
CA GLY A 301 4.43 12.95 18.14
C GLY A 301 4.87 14.07 17.19
N GLY A 302 4.99 13.81 15.88
CA GLY A 302 5.37 14.83 14.88
C GLY A 302 4.31 15.93 14.69
N LYS A 303 4.55 16.89 13.78
CA LYS A 303 3.66 18.05 13.48
C LYS A 303 2.17 17.71 13.18
N GLY A 304 1.82 16.43 12.98
CA GLY A 304 0.46 15.91 12.87
C GLY A 304 -0.20 15.46 14.19
N SER A 305 0.43 15.65 15.35
CA SER A 305 -0.10 15.21 16.66
C SER A 305 -1.43 15.86 17.07
N ALA A 306 -1.84 16.94 16.39
CA ALA A 306 -3.17 17.56 16.58
C ALA A 306 -4.32 16.73 15.97
N ASN A 307 -4.02 15.76 15.10
CA ASN A 307 -5.00 14.99 14.33
C ASN A 307 -5.12 13.52 14.77
N HIS A 308 -4.62 13.14 15.95
CA HIS A 308 -4.89 11.79 16.46
C HIS A 308 -6.39 11.58 16.65
N ARG A 309 -6.93 10.48 16.11
CA ARG A 309 -8.32 10.04 16.29
C ARG A 309 -8.71 9.99 17.77
N ILE A 310 -7.79 9.50 18.61
CA ILE A 310 -7.92 9.53 20.07
C ILE A 310 -7.18 10.76 20.62
N LYS A 311 -7.91 11.85 20.83
CA LYS A 311 -7.35 13.11 21.36
C LYS A 311 -6.88 13.00 22.82
N SER A 312 -7.55 12.19 23.63
CA SER A 312 -7.23 12.02 25.06
C SER A 312 -6.00 11.14 25.26
N VAL A 313 -4.97 11.69 25.92
CA VAL A 313 -3.74 10.98 26.30
C VAL A 313 -4.05 9.72 27.11
N TRP A 314 -5.00 9.80 28.05
CA TRP A 314 -5.39 8.66 28.88
C TRP A 314 -6.04 7.53 28.08
N LYS A 315 -6.86 7.87 27.07
CA LYS A 315 -7.44 6.85 26.19
C LYS A 315 -6.38 6.23 25.28
N ARG A 316 -5.38 6.99 24.83
CA ARG A 316 -4.23 6.44 24.09
C ARG A 316 -3.40 5.52 24.98
N PHE A 317 -3.13 5.92 26.23
CA PHE A 317 -2.43 5.08 27.19
C PHE A 317 -3.17 3.77 27.48
N ALA A 318 -4.48 3.83 27.72
CA ALA A 318 -5.31 2.64 27.92
C ALA A 318 -5.32 1.73 26.68
N SER A 319 -5.41 2.31 25.48
CA SER A 319 -5.28 1.55 24.23
C SER A 319 -3.91 0.89 24.10
N PHE A 320 -2.83 1.62 24.40
CA PHE A 320 -1.46 1.10 24.35
C PHE A 320 -1.26 -0.09 25.31
N GLN A 321 -1.84 -0.02 26.52
CA GLN A 321 -1.82 -1.11 27.49
C GLN A 321 -2.52 -2.37 26.94
N VAL A 322 -3.75 -2.21 26.43
CA VAL A 322 -4.51 -3.33 25.85
C VAL A 322 -3.75 -3.98 24.70
N VAL A 323 -3.15 -3.17 23.82
CA VAL A 323 -2.36 -3.67 22.68
C VAL A 323 -1.13 -4.43 23.17
N SER A 324 -0.42 -3.88 24.17
CA SER A 324 0.78 -4.50 24.76
C SER A 324 0.48 -5.86 25.40
N VAL A 325 -0.63 -5.98 26.12
CA VAL A 325 -1.13 -7.26 26.66
C VAL A 325 -1.43 -8.24 25.53
N GLY A 326 -2.09 -7.79 24.46
CA GLY A 326 -2.32 -8.60 23.26
C GLY A 326 -1.01 -9.11 22.65
N GLY A 327 0.02 -8.26 22.59
CA GLY A 327 1.36 -8.66 22.13
C GLY A 327 1.99 -9.74 22.99
N LEU A 328 1.84 -9.67 24.32
CA LEU A 328 2.32 -10.72 25.23
C LEU A 328 1.63 -12.06 24.98
N VAL A 329 0.31 -12.05 24.80
CA VAL A 329 -0.48 -13.25 24.47
C VAL A 329 -0.01 -13.85 23.14
N ILE A 330 0.22 -13.01 22.13
CA ILE A 330 0.72 -13.45 20.82
C ILE A 330 2.12 -14.05 20.94
N ASN A 331 3.03 -13.43 21.69
CA ASN A 331 4.38 -13.99 21.92
C ASN A 331 4.28 -15.39 22.53
N PHE A 332 3.47 -15.54 23.59
CA PHE A 332 3.27 -16.81 24.27
C PHE A 332 2.66 -17.87 23.33
N ALA A 333 1.65 -17.51 22.55
CA ALA A 333 1.02 -18.41 21.58
C ALA A 333 2.00 -18.87 20.50
N VAL A 334 2.84 -17.97 19.96
CA VAL A 334 3.87 -18.30 18.97
C VAL A 334 4.93 -19.21 19.57
N LEU A 335 5.43 -18.88 20.77
CA LEU A 335 6.41 -19.67 21.49
C LEU A 335 5.92 -21.11 21.71
N MET A 336 4.72 -21.27 22.29
CA MET A 336 4.12 -22.59 22.49
C MET A 336 3.94 -23.31 21.17
N SER A 337 3.39 -22.63 20.16
CA SER A 337 3.08 -23.29 18.89
C SER A 337 4.33 -23.85 18.21
N LEU A 338 5.37 -23.03 18.10
CA LEU A 338 6.63 -23.41 17.45
C LEU A 338 7.39 -24.49 18.24
N THR A 339 7.34 -24.42 19.57
CA THR A 339 8.08 -25.36 20.43
C THR A 339 7.36 -26.71 20.54
N GLU A 340 6.06 -26.70 20.81
CA GLU A 340 5.30 -27.94 21.10
C GLU A 340 4.81 -28.63 19.83
N PHE A 341 4.31 -27.89 18.83
CA PHE A 341 3.76 -28.50 17.62
C PHE A 341 4.80 -28.69 16.51
N PHE A 342 5.76 -27.78 16.38
CA PHE A 342 6.77 -27.81 15.32
C PHE A 342 8.16 -28.27 15.79
N GLY A 343 8.35 -28.51 17.10
CA GLY A 343 9.62 -29.02 17.65
C GLY A 343 10.80 -28.05 17.54
N ILE A 344 10.54 -26.76 17.34
CA ILE A 344 11.59 -25.74 17.23
C ILE A 344 12.17 -25.46 18.62
N TYR A 345 13.50 -25.30 18.70
CA TYR A 345 14.19 -24.99 19.94
C TYR A 345 13.61 -23.73 20.63
N TYR A 346 13.28 -23.83 21.92
CA TYR A 346 12.47 -22.81 22.64
C TYR A 346 13.07 -21.40 22.60
N MET A 347 14.40 -21.24 22.60
CA MET A 347 15.02 -19.92 22.50
C MET A 347 14.79 -19.29 21.12
N VAL A 348 14.84 -20.09 20.05
CA VAL A 348 14.53 -19.65 18.68
C VAL A 348 13.05 -19.29 18.58
N SER A 349 12.17 -20.15 19.09
CA SER A 349 10.73 -19.88 19.17
C SER A 349 10.42 -18.59 19.93
N ASN A 350 11.13 -18.32 21.04
CA ASN A 350 10.96 -17.11 21.83
C ASN A 350 11.42 -15.85 21.09
N ILE A 351 12.55 -15.90 20.38
CA ILE A 351 13.01 -14.78 19.55
C ILE A 351 11.99 -14.45 18.45
N ILE A 352 11.45 -15.48 17.78
CA ILE A 352 10.40 -15.30 16.76
C ILE A 352 9.14 -14.71 17.40
N GLY A 353 8.70 -15.23 18.55
CA GLY A 353 7.54 -14.73 19.28
C GLY A 353 7.69 -13.26 19.69
N ILE A 354 8.86 -12.85 20.19
CA ILE A 354 9.17 -11.45 20.52
C ILE A 354 9.08 -10.57 19.27
N PHE A 355 9.64 -11.02 18.14
CA PHE A 355 9.58 -10.27 16.88
C PHE A 355 8.14 -10.12 16.36
N VAL A 356 7.34 -11.18 16.39
CA VAL A 356 5.92 -11.14 15.99
C VAL A 356 5.12 -10.23 16.91
N ALA A 357 5.32 -10.31 18.22
CA ALA A 357 4.68 -9.43 19.19
C ALA A 357 5.10 -7.96 19.01
N PHE A 358 6.36 -7.71 18.67
CA PHE A 358 6.85 -6.38 18.31
C PHE A 358 6.11 -5.81 17.09
N LEU A 359 6.00 -6.59 16.01
CA LEU A 359 5.27 -6.19 14.80
C LEU A 359 3.79 -5.95 15.10
N TRP A 360 3.14 -6.83 15.87
CA TRP A 360 1.77 -6.64 16.33
C TRP A 360 1.63 -5.31 17.08
N ASN A 361 2.47 -5.09 18.10
CA ASN A 361 2.43 -3.88 18.91
C ASN A 361 2.62 -2.63 18.04
N PHE A 362 3.57 -2.66 17.10
CA PHE A 362 3.78 -1.54 16.18
C PHE A 362 2.55 -1.28 15.30
N ILE A 363 2.08 -2.31 14.57
CA ILE A 363 1.00 -2.19 13.58
C ILE A 363 -0.30 -1.75 14.25
N VAL A 364 -0.67 -2.38 15.36
CA VAL A 364 -1.95 -2.13 16.03
C VAL A 364 -1.94 -0.77 16.70
N ASN A 365 -0.86 -0.41 17.41
CA ASN A 365 -0.77 0.93 17.98
C ASN A 365 -0.75 2.02 16.89
N ARG A 366 -0.13 1.76 15.73
CA ARG A 366 -0.13 2.69 14.60
C ARG A 366 -1.54 2.91 14.02
N HIS A 367 -2.39 1.88 13.96
CA HIS A 367 -3.73 1.96 13.37
C HIS A 367 -4.86 2.27 14.37
N ILE A 368 -4.66 2.02 15.65
CA ILE A 368 -5.68 2.22 16.68
C ILE A 368 -5.31 3.39 17.58
N THR A 369 -4.13 3.33 18.19
CA THR A 369 -3.72 4.26 19.26
C THR A 369 -3.31 5.63 18.71
N TRP A 370 -2.51 5.65 17.65
CA TRP A 370 -1.94 6.86 17.04
C TRP A 370 -2.36 7.08 15.59
N HIS A 371 -3.51 6.53 15.19
CA HIS A 371 -4.06 6.78 13.86
C HIS A 371 -4.48 8.24 13.72
N ALA A 372 -4.11 8.87 12.60
CA ALA A 372 -4.63 10.16 12.21
C ALA A 372 -5.91 9.94 11.40
N ASP A 373 -6.98 10.69 11.68
CA ASP A 373 -8.12 10.74 10.77
C ASP A 373 -7.64 11.43 9.48
N MET A 374 -7.89 10.80 8.32
CA MET A 374 -7.60 11.38 7.00
C MET A 374 -8.55 12.50 6.65
#